data_AF-A0A6J3KFJ2-F1
#
_entry.id   AF-A0A6J3KFJ2-F1
#
_cell.length_a   1.000
_cell.length_b   1.000
_cell.length_c   1.000
_cell.angle_alpha   90.00
_cell.angle_beta   90.00
_cell.angle_gamma   90.00
#
_symmetry.space_group_name_H-M   'P 1'
#
loop_
_entity.id
_entity.type
_entity.pdbx_description
1 polymer ?
#
loop_
_entity_poly.entity_id
_entity_poly.type
_entity_poly.pdbx_seq_one_letter_code
_entity_poly.pdbx_strand_id
1 'polypeptide(L)'
;MHGIIELILNSALLWISLQVTWSILINVFYNFCIPWIVWGSLIIAVGLKIARIPPPNLNIVQEVLGVNPLSLKKDNTMSKDHGNGEQYCMRVVAHRGGGYDFPENSLTAFRNSKERGCTAVELDLCLTKDNVPIIFHDLTIDRVTGKTGNVKDMTWDQLKQLDIAHNHPLKDKFIEGEKIPLLCEAIETCLSNEQRIIIDIKESRMEIVQVILDTYKKYPKLYQRAIVSSFNPIIVYMIRRKEPRIVAGLAWRPHYFSRVSYSGSDGPGPTKYNNPFKHIAVCLFDHIYAWMFHCFIYYIVGVSTLLLHKDVLNQYIIRKWYNRDIRIMAWTVNLPSEKLHFSRLFKVTYLTDTLLGEKDM
;
A
#
# COMPACT_ATOMS: atom_id res chain seq x y z
N MET A 1 -17.65 74.89 -0.46
CA MET A 1 -18.74 74.14 -1.12
C MET A 1 -18.24 73.14 -2.15
N HIS A 2 -17.35 73.53 -3.07
CA HIS A 2 -16.94 72.66 -4.18
C HIS A 2 -16.31 71.32 -3.74
N GLY A 3 -15.38 71.31 -2.78
CA GLY A 3 -14.74 70.09 -2.29
C GLY A 3 -15.65 69.14 -1.50
N ILE A 4 -16.71 69.66 -0.86
CA ILE A 4 -17.70 68.80 -0.18
C ILE A 4 -18.58 68.08 -1.21
N ILE A 5 -18.98 68.80 -2.27
CA ILE A 5 -19.77 68.23 -3.38
C ILE A 5 -18.96 67.14 -4.10
N GLU A 6 -17.68 67.39 -4.36
CA GLU A 6 -16.77 66.43 -4.98
C GLU A 6 -16.55 65.18 -4.11
N LEU A 7 -16.37 65.35 -2.79
CA LEU A 7 -16.25 64.23 -1.87
C LEU A 7 -17.52 63.37 -1.87
N ILE A 8 -18.71 63.99 -1.81
CA ILE A 8 -20.00 63.28 -1.86
C ILE A 8 -20.15 62.51 -3.17
N LEU A 9 -19.83 63.12 -4.31
CA LEU A 9 -19.86 62.47 -5.62
C LEU A 9 -18.90 61.29 -5.72
N ASN A 10 -17.67 61.44 -5.25
CA ASN A 10 -16.67 60.38 -5.25
C ASN A 10 -17.06 59.23 -4.32
N SER A 11 -17.61 59.53 -3.14
CA SER A 11 -18.15 58.51 -2.23
C SER A 11 -19.34 57.76 -2.82
N ALA A 12 -20.24 58.46 -3.52
CA ALA A 12 -21.38 57.85 -4.20
C ALA A 12 -20.92 56.95 -5.36
N LEU A 13 -19.99 57.41 -6.18
CA LEU A 13 -19.41 56.61 -7.28
C LEU A 13 -18.67 55.37 -6.78
N LEU A 14 -17.89 55.50 -5.70
CA LEU A 14 -17.22 54.37 -5.05
C LEU A 14 -18.25 53.36 -4.53
N TRP A 15 -19.31 53.82 -3.87
CA TRP A 15 -20.38 52.96 -3.37
C TRP A 15 -21.10 52.23 -4.51
N ILE A 16 -21.45 52.92 -5.60
CA ILE A 16 -22.07 52.31 -6.79
C ILE A 16 -21.12 51.27 -7.40
N SER A 17 -19.85 51.60 -7.58
CA SER A 17 -18.85 50.66 -8.13
C SER A 17 -18.70 49.41 -7.28
N LEU A 18 -18.66 49.56 -5.95
CA LEU A 18 -18.61 48.44 -5.01
C LEU A 18 -19.87 47.57 -5.09
N GLN A 19 -21.06 48.19 -5.15
CA GLN A 19 -22.34 47.47 -5.27
C GLN A 19 -22.47 46.73 -6.60
N VAL A 20 -22.06 47.36 -7.71
CA VAL A 20 -22.07 46.72 -9.03
C VAL A 20 -21.08 45.55 -9.07
N THR A 21 -19.87 45.74 -8.55
CA THR A 21 -18.86 44.68 -8.47
C THR A 21 -19.37 43.51 -7.63
N TRP A 22 -19.96 43.80 -6.46
CA TRP A 22 -20.54 42.78 -5.58
C TRP A 22 -21.70 42.03 -6.24
N SER A 23 -22.60 42.74 -6.92
CA SER A 23 -23.72 42.15 -7.67
C SER A 23 -23.23 41.25 -8.80
N ILE A 24 -22.22 41.68 -9.56
CA ILE A 24 -21.61 40.86 -10.62
C ILE A 24 -20.98 39.60 -10.02
N LEU A 25 -20.21 39.72 -8.93
CA LEU A 25 -19.60 38.56 -8.28
C LEU A 25 -20.65 37.55 -7.78
N ILE A 26 -21.72 38.03 -7.15
CA ILE A 26 -22.84 37.16 -6.72
C ILE A 26 -23.49 36.49 -7.92
N ASN A 27 -23.77 37.25 -8.99
CA ASN A 27 -24.44 36.73 -10.17
C ASN A 27 -23.59 35.68 -10.88
N VAL A 28 -22.28 35.92 -11.06
CA VAL A 28 -21.33 34.93 -11.60
C VAL A 28 -21.26 33.70 -10.69
N PHE A 29 -21.15 33.89 -9.38
CA PHE A 29 -21.10 32.76 -8.45
C PHE A 29 -22.38 31.92 -8.51
N TYR A 30 -23.55 32.55 -8.50
CA TYR A 30 -24.83 31.85 -8.45
C TYR A 30 -25.24 31.23 -9.78
N ASN A 31 -25.13 31.97 -10.89
CA ASN A 31 -25.60 31.51 -12.19
C ASN A 31 -24.56 30.70 -12.96
N PHE A 32 -23.27 30.88 -12.68
CA PHE A 32 -22.19 30.14 -13.32
C PHE A 32 -21.58 29.10 -12.38
N CYS A 33 -21.00 29.51 -11.25
CA CYS A 33 -20.25 28.58 -10.40
C CYS A 33 -21.12 27.49 -9.77
N ILE A 34 -22.27 27.84 -9.15
CA ILE A 34 -23.11 26.86 -8.45
C ILE A 34 -23.59 25.73 -9.38
N PRO A 35 -24.18 25.99 -10.57
CA PRO A 35 -24.58 24.93 -11.48
C PRO A 35 -23.43 24.00 -11.87
N TRP A 36 -22.24 24.54 -12.17
CA TRP A 36 -21.08 23.72 -12.52
C TRP A 36 -20.53 22.93 -11.32
N ILE A 37 -20.62 23.45 -10.10
CA ILE A 37 -20.29 22.69 -8.88
C ILE A 37 -21.29 21.55 -8.68
N VAL A 38 -22.59 21.80 -8.84
CA VAL A 38 -23.65 20.79 -8.68
C VAL A 38 -23.57 19.74 -9.78
N TRP A 39 -23.57 20.13 -11.04
CA TRP A 39 -23.46 19.20 -12.17
C TRP A 39 -22.11 18.49 -12.20
N GLY A 40 -21.02 19.20 -11.92
CA GLY A 40 -19.69 18.63 -11.82
C GLY A 40 -19.60 17.58 -10.71
N SER A 41 -20.11 17.88 -9.52
CA SER A 41 -20.15 16.90 -8.42
C SER A 41 -21.06 15.70 -8.72
N LEU A 42 -22.20 15.92 -9.40
CA LEU A 42 -23.08 14.83 -9.84
C LEU A 42 -22.41 13.92 -10.88
N ILE A 43 -21.79 14.51 -11.91
CA ILE A 43 -21.05 13.78 -12.95
C ILE A 43 -19.91 12.98 -12.30
N ILE A 44 -19.16 13.60 -11.38
CA ILE A 44 -18.11 12.92 -10.63
C ILE A 44 -18.71 11.77 -9.81
N ALA A 45 -19.80 11.99 -9.07
CA ALA A 45 -20.42 10.94 -8.25
C ALA A 45 -20.92 9.76 -9.09
N VAL A 46 -21.55 10.03 -10.23
CA VAL A 46 -22.00 9.01 -11.20
C VAL A 46 -20.80 8.29 -11.80
N GLY A 47 -19.77 9.02 -12.25
CA GLY A 47 -18.55 8.45 -12.78
C GLY A 47 -17.83 7.56 -11.78
N LEU A 48 -17.72 7.99 -10.52
CA LEU A 48 -17.17 7.20 -9.42
C LEU A 48 -17.98 5.93 -9.18
N LYS A 49 -19.31 6.00 -9.23
CA LYS A 49 -20.19 4.84 -9.04
C LYS A 49 -20.06 3.82 -10.17
N ILE A 50 -19.89 4.27 -11.42
CA ILE A 50 -19.68 3.41 -12.60
C ILE A 50 -18.29 2.77 -12.57
N ALA A 51 -17.27 3.56 -12.21
CA ALA A 51 -15.89 3.08 -12.17
C ALA A 51 -15.64 2.13 -10.98
N ARG A 52 -16.45 2.22 -9.92
CA ARG A 52 -16.29 1.47 -8.68
C ARG A 52 -16.28 -0.03 -8.91
N ILE A 53 -15.31 -0.71 -8.31
CA ILE A 53 -15.31 -2.15 -8.12
C ILE A 53 -15.77 -2.43 -6.68
N PRO A 54 -16.84 -3.23 -6.45
CA PRO A 54 -17.24 -3.59 -5.10
C PRO A 54 -16.11 -4.34 -4.39
N PRO A 55 -15.94 -4.20 -3.07
CA PRO A 55 -14.97 -5.02 -2.34
C PRO A 55 -15.34 -6.51 -2.43
N PRO A 56 -14.37 -7.42 -2.27
CA PRO A 56 -14.65 -8.86 -2.22
C PRO A 56 -15.61 -9.20 -1.08
N ASN A 57 -16.30 -10.34 -1.18
CA ASN A 57 -17.19 -10.81 -0.13
C ASN A 57 -16.42 -10.95 1.20
N LEU A 58 -17.04 -10.52 2.31
CA LEU A 58 -16.45 -10.56 3.65
C LEU A 58 -15.97 -11.96 4.05
N ASN A 59 -16.64 -13.03 3.61
CA ASN A 59 -16.22 -14.40 3.88
C ASN A 59 -14.88 -14.73 3.22
N ILE A 60 -14.66 -14.28 1.97
CA ILE A 60 -13.37 -14.44 1.28
C ILE A 60 -12.30 -13.63 2.01
N VAL A 61 -12.61 -12.39 2.39
CA VAL A 61 -11.68 -11.53 3.13
C VAL A 61 -11.31 -12.16 4.47
N GLN A 62 -12.26 -12.76 5.18
CA GLN A 62 -12.03 -13.44 6.45
C GLN A 62 -11.27 -14.76 6.28
N GLU A 63 -11.48 -15.48 5.19
CA GLU A 63 -10.72 -16.68 4.85
C GLU A 63 -9.23 -16.35 4.60
N VAL A 64 -8.97 -15.29 3.84
CA VAL A 64 -7.61 -14.82 3.51
C VAL A 64 -6.94 -14.13 4.70
N LEU A 65 -7.58 -13.16 5.35
CA LEU A 65 -6.96 -12.33 6.39
C LEU A 65 -7.13 -12.91 7.80
N GLY A 66 -8.08 -13.82 7.98
CA GLY A 66 -8.50 -14.27 9.31
C GLY A 66 -9.29 -13.21 10.07
N VAL A 67 -9.50 -13.49 11.36
CA VAL A 67 -10.11 -12.56 12.32
C VAL A 67 -9.32 -11.25 12.37
N ASN A 68 -10.04 -10.14 12.50
CA ASN A 68 -9.42 -8.84 12.70
C ASN A 68 -8.83 -8.77 14.13
N PRO A 69 -7.53 -8.45 14.32
CA PRO A 69 -6.94 -8.47 15.65
C PRO A 69 -7.56 -7.43 16.57
N LEU A 70 -8.10 -6.32 16.02
CA LEU A 70 -8.80 -5.28 16.78
C LEU A 70 -10.08 -5.81 17.46
N SER A 71 -10.68 -6.86 16.91
CA SER A 71 -11.90 -7.49 17.44
C SER A 71 -11.61 -8.53 18.54
N LEU A 72 -10.35 -8.90 18.78
CA LEU A 72 -9.96 -9.81 19.86
C LEU A 72 -10.05 -9.09 21.22
N LYS A 73 -10.56 -9.75 22.28
CA LYS A 73 -10.58 -9.16 23.64
C LYS A 73 -9.15 -9.06 24.21
N LYS A 74 -9.00 -8.40 25.37
CA LYS A 74 -7.70 -8.18 26.03
C LYS A 74 -6.94 -9.48 26.37
N ASP A 75 -7.65 -10.59 26.57
CA ASP A 75 -7.05 -11.88 26.97
C ASP A 75 -6.89 -12.86 25.79
N ASN A 76 -6.87 -12.36 24.54
CA ASN A 76 -6.92 -13.17 23.30
C ASN A 76 -8.13 -14.13 23.19
N THR A 77 -9.09 -14.07 24.10
CA THR A 77 -10.34 -14.84 24.05
C THR A 77 -11.47 -14.06 23.38
N MET A 78 -12.35 -14.75 22.65
CA MET A 78 -13.48 -14.14 21.92
C MET A 78 -14.68 -13.82 22.84
N SER A 79 -15.64 -13.04 22.35
CA SER A 79 -17.02 -13.02 22.86
C SER A 79 -17.67 -14.39 22.60
N LYS A 80 -18.41 -14.91 23.59
CA LYS A 80 -18.93 -16.29 23.67
C LYS A 80 -19.94 -16.72 22.58
N ASP A 81 -20.16 -15.94 21.53
CA ASP A 81 -21.25 -16.18 20.57
C ASP A 81 -20.84 -16.85 19.24
N HIS A 82 -19.57 -17.20 19.03
CA HIS A 82 -19.14 -17.89 17.81
C HIS A 82 -18.26 -19.11 18.14
N GLY A 83 -18.57 -20.25 17.51
CA GLY A 83 -18.28 -21.60 17.96
C GLY A 83 -16.81 -22.02 18.11
N ASN A 84 -16.64 -23.13 18.83
CA ASN A 84 -15.40 -23.82 19.22
C ASN A 84 -14.48 -24.25 18.05
N GLY A 85 -13.76 -23.31 17.44
CA GLY A 85 -12.58 -23.60 16.61
C GLY A 85 -11.55 -22.49 16.75
N GLU A 86 -10.25 -22.82 16.76
CA GLU A 86 -9.19 -21.81 16.69
C GLU A 86 -9.28 -21.07 15.35
N GLN A 87 -9.85 -19.87 15.38
CA GLN A 87 -10.05 -19.08 14.18
C GLN A 87 -8.75 -18.36 13.80
N TYR A 88 -8.26 -18.59 12.58
CA TYR A 88 -7.02 -17.97 12.10
C TYR A 88 -7.05 -16.44 12.22
N CYS A 89 -5.94 -15.83 12.64
CA CYS A 89 -5.75 -14.38 12.70
C CYS A 89 -4.35 -14.01 12.17
N MET A 90 -4.29 -13.25 11.08
CA MET A 90 -3.01 -12.74 10.56
C MET A 90 -2.47 -11.61 11.46
N ARG A 91 -1.66 -11.95 12.46
CA ARG A 91 -1.09 -10.96 13.40
C ARG A 91 0.22 -10.35 12.89
N VAL A 92 1.10 -11.20 12.38
CA VAL A 92 2.43 -10.81 11.88
C VAL A 92 2.61 -11.34 10.46
N VAL A 93 3.29 -10.54 9.65
CA VAL A 93 3.69 -10.89 8.28
C VAL A 93 5.20 -10.74 8.19
N ALA A 94 5.90 -11.78 7.74
CA ALA A 94 7.33 -11.71 7.47
C ALA A 94 7.57 -10.86 6.22
N HIS A 95 8.08 -9.63 6.39
CA HIS A 95 8.35 -8.70 5.29
C HIS A 95 9.50 -9.24 4.46
N ARG A 96 9.27 -9.51 3.17
CA ARG A 96 10.22 -10.19 2.28
C ARG A 96 10.76 -11.52 2.84
N GLY A 97 9.98 -12.20 3.68
CA GLY A 97 10.42 -13.42 4.39
C GLY A 97 11.25 -13.19 5.67
N GLY A 98 11.38 -11.95 6.14
CA GLY A 98 12.18 -11.60 7.32
C GLY A 98 13.60 -11.15 6.92
N GLY A 99 13.68 -10.07 6.15
CA GLY A 99 14.92 -9.59 5.50
C GLY A 99 16.10 -9.20 6.41
N TYR A 100 15.93 -9.11 7.73
CA TYR A 100 17.04 -8.93 8.68
C TYR A 100 17.63 -10.26 9.15
N ASP A 101 16.81 -11.33 9.13
CA ASP A 101 17.20 -12.64 9.63
C ASP A 101 17.70 -13.55 8.49
N PHE A 102 17.16 -13.37 7.27
CA PHE A 102 17.45 -14.15 6.07
C PHE A 102 17.59 -13.23 4.83
N PRO A 103 18.30 -13.65 3.76
CA PRO A 103 18.34 -12.90 2.51
C PRO A 103 16.92 -12.63 2.00
N GLU A 104 16.57 -11.36 1.87
CA GLU A 104 15.22 -10.92 1.54
C GLU A 104 14.72 -11.54 0.21
N ASN A 105 13.41 -11.81 0.12
CA ASN A 105 12.77 -12.35 -1.08
C ASN A 105 13.37 -13.69 -1.57
N SER A 106 14.04 -14.45 -0.70
CA SER A 106 14.58 -15.78 -1.02
C SER A 106 13.64 -16.92 -0.63
N LEU A 107 13.79 -18.07 -1.28
CA LEU A 107 13.07 -19.29 -0.89
C LEU A 107 13.44 -19.75 0.53
N THR A 108 14.67 -19.48 0.96
CA THR A 108 15.12 -19.78 2.32
C THR A 108 14.43 -18.89 3.35
N ALA A 109 14.28 -17.58 3.09
CA ALA A 109 13.52 -16.69 3.97
C ALA A 109 12.06 -17.16 4.12
N PHE A 110 11.42 -17.55 3.00
CA PHE A 110 10.04 -18.06 3.04
C PHE A 110 9.92 -19.35 3.87
N ARG A 111 10.81 -20.33 3.67
CA ARG A 111 10.85 -21.57 4.47
C ARG A 111 11.03 -21.31 5.96
N ASN A 112 12.03 -20.52 6.33
CA ASN A 112 12.37 -20.31 7.73
C ASN A 112 11.39 -19.39 8.47
N SER A 113 10.71 -18.48 7.76
CA SER A 113 9.75 -17.57 8.41
C SER A 113 8.59 -18.30 9.11
N LYS A 114 8.15 -19.44 8.55
CA LYS A 114 7.12 -20.30 9.16
C LYS A 114 7.57 -20.87 10.51
N GLU A 115 8.81 -21.36 10.59
CA GLU A 115 9.39 -21.92 11.81
C GLU A 115 9.55 -20.88 12.93
N ARG A 116 9.67 -19.60 12.54
CA ARG A 116 9.69 -18.44 13.43
C ARG A 116 8.30 -17.96 13.87
N GLY A 117 7.23 -18.69 13.52
CA GLY A 117 5.85 -18.38 13.92
C GLY A 117 5.09 -17.51 12.93
N CYS A 118 5.70 -17.08 11.81
CA CYS A 118 5.01 -16.27 10.80
C CYS A 118 4.17 -17.15 9.86
N THR A 119 2.86 -17.08 10.04
CA THR A 119 1.88 -17.77 9.17
C THR A 119 1.57 -17.04 7.88
N ALA A 120 2.09 -15.82 7.72
CA ALA A 120 1.98 -15.01 6.52
C ALA A 120 3.33 -14.40 6.16
N VAL A 121 3.55 -14.25 4.86
CA VAL A 121 4.77 -13.68 4.29
C VAL A 121 4.41 -12.68 3.21
N GLU A 122 5.18 -11.62 3.12
CA GLU A 122 5.11 -10.65 2.04
C GLU A 122 6.30 -10.87 1.09
N LEU A 123 6.05 -10.68 -0.20
CA LEU A 123 7.03 -10.82 -1.26
C LEU A 123 6.82 -9.74 -2.32
N ASP A 124 7.91 -9.31 -2.95
CA ASP A 124 7.88 -8.23 -3.93
C ASP A 124 7.94 -8.78 -5.36
N LEU A 125 6.92 -8.49 -6.16
CA LEU A 125 6.83 -8.97 -7.54
C LEU A 125 7.24 -7.87 -8.54
N CYS A 126 8.19 -8.21 -9.41
CA CYS A 126 8.52 -7.42 -10.58
C CYS A 126 8.77 -8.31 -11.83
N LEU A 127 9.03 -7.67 -12.96
CA LEU A 127 9.28 -8.34 -14.24
C LEU A 127 10.68 -8.00 -14.75
N THR A 128 11.35 -8.99 -15.32
CA THR A 128 12.59 -8.80 -16.08
C THR A 128 12.32 -8.10 -17.42
N LYS A 129 13.38 -7.83 -18.20
CA LYS A 129 13.29 -7.30 -19.57
C LYS A 129 12.45 -8.19 -20.49
N ASP A 130 12.63 -9.50 -20.37
CA ASP A 130 11.92 -10.55 -21.12
C ASP A 130 10.60 -10.98 -20.46
N ASN A 131 10.03 -10.14 -19.60
CA ASN A 131 8.73 -10.33 -18.94
C ASN A 131 8.63 -11.59 -18.07
N VAL A 132 9.76 -12.09 -17.55
CA VAL A 132 9.77 -13.21 -16.60
C VAL A 132 9.44 -12.66 -15.20
N PRO A 133 8.41 -13.22 -14.50
CA PRO A 133 8.05 -12.78 -13.16
C PRO A 133 9.00 -13.34 -12.10
N ILE A 134 9.65 -12.42 -11.40
CA ILE A 134 10.65 -12.72 -10.36
C ILE A 134 10.28 -12.04 -9.05
N ILE A 135 10.82 -12.55 -7.95
CA ILE A 135 10.65 -11.94 -6.64
C ILE A 135 11.86 -11.06 -6.30
N PHE A 136 11.66 -9.75 -6.32
CA PHE A 136 12.71 -8.76 -6.09
C PHE A 136 12.14 -7.37 -5.78
N HIS A 137 12.69 -6.66 -4.79
CA HIS A 137 12.14 -5.39 -4.28
C HIS A 137 12.56 -4.16 -5.10
N ASP A 138 13.86 -4.00 -5.34
CA ASP A 138 14.41 -2.75 -5.85
C ASP A 138 14.33 -2.67 -7.38
N LEU A 139 14.38 -1.45 -7.92
CA LEU A 139 14.53 -1.25 -9.35
C LEU A 139 15.92 -1.66 -9.87
N THR A 140 16.92 -1.71 -8.98
CA THR A 140 18.30 -2.04 -9.30
C THR A 140 18.82 -3.18 -8.42
N ILE A 141 19.80 -3.93 -8.92
CA ILE A 141 20.36 -5.09 -8.21
C ILE A 141 21.46 -4.72 -7.18
N ASP A 142 21.91 -3.47 -7.24
CA ASP A 142 23.07 -2.89 -6.55
C ASP A 142 23.11 -3.19 -5.05
N ARG A 143 21.96 -3.06 -4.37
CA ARG A 143 21.91 -3.16 -2.90
C ARG A 143 22.24 -4.57 -2.41
N VAL A 144 21.81 -5.62 -3.11
CA VAL A 144 21.83 -6.99 -2.58
C VAL A 144 22.83 -7.92 -3.27
N THR A 145 23.17 -7.68 -4.55
CA THR A 145 23.93 -8.67 -5.34
C THR A 145 25.41 -8.36 -5.56
N GLY A 146 25.92 -7.23 -5.03
CA GLY A 146 27.30 -6.78 -5.29
C GLY A 146 27.62 -6.43 -6.76
N LYS A 147 26.59 -6.35 -7.62
CA LYS A 147 26.69 -5.98 -9.04
C LYS A 147 25.78 -4.80 -9.31
N THR A 148 25.99 -4.08 -10.40
CA THR A 148 25.15 -2.94 -10.78
C THR A 148 24.29 -3.25 -11.99
N GLY A 149 23.06 -2.73 -11.99
CA GLY A 149 22.15 -2.90 -13.12
C GLY A 149 20.69 -2.63 -12.77
N ASN A 150 19.90 -2.27 -13.79
CA ASN A 150 18.47 -2.09 -13.63
C ASN A 150 17.73 -3.38 -14.03
N VAL A 151 16.85 -3.88 -13.15
CA VAL A 151 16.12 -5.14 -13.36
C VAL A 151 15.33 -5.13 -14.66
N LYS A 152 14.71 -3.99 -15.01
CA LYS A 152 13.89 -3.88 -16.23
C LYS A 152 14.70 -3.98 -17.53
N ASP A 153 16.02 -3.81 -17.44
CA ASP A 153 16.94 -3.80 -18.59
C ASP A 153 17.71 -5.14 -18.71
N MET A 154 17.49 -6.09 -17.79
CA MET A 154 18.18 -7.38 -17.73
C MET A 154 17.22 -8.55 -18.00
N THR A 155 17.69 -9.57 -18.73
CA THR A 155 16.92 -10.81 -18.96
C THR A 155 17.00 -11.75 -17.77
N TRP A 156 16.09 -12.72 -17.68
CA TRP A 156 16.15 -13.75 -16.65
C TRP A 156 17.48 -14.50 -16.65
N ASP A 157 18.02 -14.83 -17.83
CA ASP A 157 19.30 -15.52 -17.93
C ASP A 157 20.48 -14.75 -17.31
N GLN A 158 20.43 -13.42 -17.33
CA GLN A 158 21.43 -12.55 -16.70
C GLN A 158 21.26 -12.48 -15.18
N LEU A 159 20.02 -12.60 -14.69
CA LEU A 159 19.65 -12.43 -13.28
C LEU A 159 19.72 -13.74 -12.48
N LYS A 160 19.39 -14.88 -13.09
CA LYS A 160 19.21 -16.17 -12.39
C LYS A 160 20.44 -16.68 -11.62
N GLN A 161 21.63 -16.22 -12.01
CA GLN A 161 22.90 -16.62 -11.37
C GLN A 161 23.34 -15.67 -10.26
N LEU A 162 22.67 -14.53 -10.08
CA LEU A 162 23.03 -13.55 -9.07
C LEU A 162 22.76 -14.10 -7.66
N ASP A 163 23.67 -13.76 -6.75
CA ASP A 163 23.54 -14.10 -5.34
C ASP A 163 22.93 -12.90 -4.58
N ILE A 164 21.71 -13.07 -4.06
CA ILE A 164 21.01 -12.04 -3.28
C ILE A 164 21.42 -12.03 -1.80
N ALA A 165 22.23 -12.99 -1.35
CA ALA A 165 22.82 -13.00 -0.01
C ALA A 165 24.14 -12.22 0.07
N HIS A 166 24.71 -11.80 -1.07
CA HIS A 166 26.06 -11.26 -1.16
C HIS A 166 26.34 -10.11 -0.19
N ASN A 167 25.43 -9.13 -0.13
CA ASN A 167 25.54 -7.97 0.76
C ASN A 167 24.75 -8.12 2.07
N HIS A 168 24.23 -9.31 2.38
CA HIS A 168 23.45 -9.51 3.60
C HIS A 168 24.37 -9.35 4.84
N PRO A 169 23.93 -8.69 5.92
CA PRO A 169 24.74 -8.51 7.13
C PRO A 169 25.21 -9.83 7.77
N LEU A 170 24.44 -10.90 7.58
CA LEU A 170 24.75 -12.26 8.05
C LEU A 170 25.26 -13.17 6.91
N LYS A 171 25.90 -12.63 5.86
CA LYS A 171 26.35 -13.41 4.69
C LYS A 171 27.15 -14.67 5.03
N ASP A 172 27.90 -14.66 6.14
CA ASP A 172 28.69 -15.81 6.59
C ASP A 172 27.84 -17.02 7.00
N LYS A 173 26.52 -16.83 7.23
CA LYS A 173 25.56 -17.92 7.44
C LYS A 173 24.99 -18.47 6.13
N PHE A 174 25.21 -17.79 5.01
CA PHE A 174 24.62 -18.07 3.70
C PHE A 174 25.72 -18.26 2.64
N ILE A 175 26.75 -19.05 2.98
CA ILE A 175 27.96 -19.24 2.16
C ILE A 175 27.65 -19.83 0.78
N GLU A 176 26.61 -20.67 0.68
CA GLU A 176 26.15 -21.25 -0.58
C GLU A 176 25.46 -20.21 -1.50
N GLY A 177 25.17 -19.02 -0.96
CA GLY A 177 24.43 -17.96 -1.62
C GLY A 177 22.93 -18.25 -1.70
N GLU A 178 22.17 -17.26 -2.15
CA GLU A 178 20.75 -17.38 -2.45
C GLU A 178 20.47 -16.80 -3.83
N LYS A 179 19.56 -17.41 -4.59
CA LYS A 179 19.21 -16.92 -5.93
C LYS A 179 17.92 -16.12 -5.92
N ILE A 180 17.76 -15.24 -6.90
CA ILE A 180 16.48 -14.55 -7.16
C ILE A 180 15.44 -15.62 -7.54
N PRO A 181 14.33 -15.79 -6.80
CA PRO A 181 13.32 -16.78 -7.14
C PRO A 181 12.41 -16.33 -8.28
N LEU A 182 11.90 -17.29 -9.04
CA LEU A 182 10.73 -17.09 -9.89
C LEU A 182 9.47 -16.97 -9.03
N LEU A 183 8.46 -16.25 -9.53
CA LEU A 183 7.16 -16.15 -8.85
C LEU A 183 6.51 -17.52 -8.57
N CYS A 184 6.63 -18.49 -9.50
CA CYS A 184 6.08 -19.82 -9.31
C CYS A 184 6.76 -20.59 -8.17
N GLU A 185 8.09 -20.51 -8.07
CA GLU A 185 8.87 -21.18 -7.02
C GLU A 185 8.53 -20.61 -5.64
N ALA A 186 8.41 -19.28 -5.55
CA ALA A 186 8.01 -18.59 -4.34
C ALA A 186 6.59 -18.98 -3.89
N ILE A 187 5.62 -19.00 -4.81
CA ILE A 187 4.24 -19.41 -4.52
C ILE A 187 4.17 -20.85 -4.07
N GLU A 188 4.84 -21.77 -4.77
CA GLU A 188 4.86 -23.19 -4.43
C GLU A 188 5.47 -23.41 -3.04
N THR A 189 6.58 -22.74 -2.74
CA THR A 189 7.24 -22.77 -1.42
C THR A 189 6.33 -22.25 -0.31
N CYS A 190 5.67 -21.11 -0.51
CA CYS A 190 4.80 -20.54 0.50
C CYS A 190 3.53 -21.39 0.72
N LEU A 191 2.94 -21.92 -0.35
CA LEU A 191 1.77 -22.78 -0.27
C LEU A 191 2.10 -24.14 0.37
N SER A 192 3.27 -24.72 0.11
CA SER A 192 3.71 -25.95 0.78
C SER A 192 3.94 -25.76 2.27
N ASN A 193 4.37 -24.56 2.69
CA ASN A 193 4.52 -24.19 4.11
C ASN A 193 3.21 -23.75 4.78
N GLU A 194 2.09 -23.87 4.07
CA GLU A 194 0.78 -23.41 4.49
C GLU A 194 0.76 -21.94 4.94
N GLN A 195 1.57 -21.10 4.31
CA GLN A 195 1.61 -19.67 4.57
C GLN A 195 0.53 -18.96 3.76
N ARG A 196 0.14 -17.78 4.25
CA ARG A 196 -0.56 -16.77 3.47
C ARG A 196 0.44 -15.83 2.82
N ILE A 197 0.08 -15.28 1.67
CA ILE A 197 1.02 -14.56 0.80
C ILE A 197 0.49 -13.15 0.56
N ILE A 198 1.31 -12.14 0.81
CA ILE A 198 1.08 -10.79 0.31
C ILE A 198 1.99 -10.59 -0.89
N ILE A 199 1.40 -10.51 -2.07
CA ILE A 199 2.12 -10.25 -3.31
C ILE A 199 2.13 -8.73 -3.52
N ASP A 200 3.21 -8.04 -3.15
CA ASP A 200 3.35 -6.60 -3.36
C ASP A 200 3.97 -6.31 -4.73
N ILE A 201 3.21 -5.65 -5.60
CA ILE A 201 3.62 -5.36 -6.97
C ILE A 201 4.46 -4.08 -7.01
N LYS A 202 5.72 -4.22 -7.41
CA LYS A 202 6.67 -3.11 -7.65
C LYS A 202 6.74 -2.67 -9.11
N GLU A 203 5.90 -3.25 -9.96
CA GLU A 203 5.87 -3.01 -11.39
C GLU A 203 4.76 -2.01 -11.78
N SER A 204 5.01 -1.24 -12.83
CA SER A 204 4.09 -0.27 -13.44
C SER A 204 3.61 -0.71 -14.83
N ARG A 205 4.32 -1.64 -15.48
CA ARG A 205 3.93 -2.27 -16.74
C ARG A 205 2.64 -3.05 -16.62
N MET A 206 1.79 -2.99 -17.65
CA MET A 206 0.44 -3.57 -17.64
C MET A 206 0.45 -5.10 -17.76
N GLU A 207 1.53 -5.67 -18.27
CA GLU A 207 1.80 -7.10 -18.40
C GLU A 207 1.66 -7.83 -17.07
N ILE A 208 2.00 -7.16 -15.96
CA ILE A 208 1.88 -7.73 -14.61
C ILE A 208 0.44 -8.11 -14.25
N VAL A 209 -0.55 -7.41 -14.81
CA VAL A 209 -1.97 -7.73 -14.59
C VAL A 209 -2.27 -9.12 -15.11
N GLN A 210 -1.77 -9.48 -16.30
CA GLN A 210 -2.00 -10.79 -16.87
C GLN A 210 -1.24 -11.88 -16.10
N VAL A 211 0.00 -11.58 -15.67
CA VAL A 211 0.80 -12.47 -14.82
C VAL A 211 0.05 -12.84 -13.54
N ILE A 212 -0.55 -11.88 -12.85
CA ILE A 212 -1.34 -12.15 -11.63
C ILE A 212 -2.56 -13.03 -11.95
N LEU A 213 -3.30 -12.73 -13.01
CA LEU A 213 -4.49 -13.51 -13.37
C LEU A 213 -4.13 -14.96 -13.73
N ASP A 214 -3.07 -15.15 -14.52
CA ASP A 214 -2.58 -16.48 -14.89
C ASP A 214 -2.06 -17.24 -13.67
N THR A 215 -1.43 -16.52 -12.73
CA THR A 215 -0.95 -17.08 -11.46
C THR A 215 -2.11 -17.57 -10.59
N TYR A 216 -3.17 -16.77 -10.40
CA TYR A 216 -4.36 -17.20 -9.64
C TYR A 216 -5.12 -18.33 -10.33
N LYS A 217 -5.13 -18.36 -11.67
CA LYS A 217 -5.69 -19.47 -12.44
C LYS A 217 -4.87 -20.76 -12.26
N LYS A 218 -3.55 -20.67 -12.26
CA LYS A 218 -2.64 -21.82 -12.07
C LYS A 218 -2.66 -22.34 -10.64
N TYR A 219 -2.80 -21.46 -9.65
CA TYR A 219 -2.81 -21.80 -8.23
C TYR A 219 -4.12 -21.33 -7.55
N PRO A 220 -5.26 -22.04 -7.71
CA PRO A 220 -6.55 -21.61 -7.15
C PRO A 220 -6.57 -21.44 -5.62
N LYS A 221 -5.66 -22.09 -4.88
CA LYS A 221 -5.51 -21.90 -3.42
C LYS A 221 -5.20 -20.44 -3.05
N LEU A 222 -4.66 -19.64 -3.97
CA LEU A 222 -4.39 -18.23 -3.74
C LEU A 222 -5.65 -17.41 -3.45
N TYR A 223 -6.81 -17.78 -3.99
CA TYR A 223 -8.07 -17.09 -3.67
C TYR A 223 -8.42 -17.14 -2.17
N GLN A 224 -7.87 -18.10 -1.43
CA GLN A 224 -8.11 -18.30 0.01
C GLN A 224 -6.91 -17.90 0.88
N ARG A 225 -5.73 -17.68 0.27
CA ARG A 225 -4.47 -17.52 0.98
C ARG A 225 -3.63 -16.31 0.56
N ALA A 226 -4.03 -15.58 -0.47
CA ALA A 226 -3.22 -14.49 -1.00
C ALA A 226 -3.94 -13.15 -1.05
N ILE A 227 -3.14 -12.10 -0.91
CA ILE A 227 -3.50 -10.70 -1.07
C ILE A 227 -2.62 -10.15 -2.19
N VAL A 228 -3.19 -9.31 -3.06
CA VAL A 228 -2.39 -8.49 -3.99
C VAL A 228 -2.33 -7.07 -3.47
N SER A 229 -1.14 -6.51 -3.31
CA SER A 229 -0.95 -5.10 -2.94
C SER A 229 -0.06 -4.37 -3.94
N SER A 230 -0.15 -3.03 -3.92
CA SER A 230 0.79 -2.16 -4.62
C SER A 230 0.66 -0.73 -4.09
N PHE A 231 1.71 0.07 -4.30
CA PHE A 231 1.60 1.53 -4.24
C PHE A 231 0.83 2.13 -5.43
N ASN A 232 0.72 1.39 -6.54
CA ASN A 232 0.05 1.86 -7.75
C ASN A 232 -1.43 1.41 -7.76
N PRO A 233 -2.39 2.31 -7.48
CA PRO A 233 -3.80 1.95 -7.44
C PRO A 233 -4.36 1.53 -8.80
N ILE A 234 -3.74 1.94 -9.90
CA ILE A 234 -4.20 1.60 -11.27
C ILE A 234 -3.99 0.10 -11.53
N ILE A 235 -2.84 -0.46 -11.15
CA ILE A 235 -2.57 -1.89 -11.34
C ILE A 235 -3.55 -2.73 -10.53
N VAL A 236 -3.75 -2.38 -9.25
CA VAL A 236 -4.72 -3.08 -8.38
C VAL A 236 -6.13 -2.98 -8.94
N TYR A 237 -6.54 -1.78 -9.40
CA TYR A 237 -7.82 -1.58 -10.06
C TYR A 237 -8.01 -2.49 -11.27
N MET A 238 -7.00 -2.59 -12.14
CA MET A 238 -7.06 -3.39 -13.37
C MET A 238 -7.10 -4.89 -13.09
N ILE A 239 -6.40 -5.36 -12.07
CA ILE A 239 -6.48 -6.75 -11.59
C ILE A 239 -7.89 -7.03 -11.07
N ARG A 240 -8.39 -6.21 -10.13
CA ARG A 240 -9.71 -6.42 -9.52
C ARG A 240 -10.86 -6.25 -10.49
N ARG A 241 -10.72 -5.42 -11.52
CA ARG A 241 -11.75 -5.25 -12.55
C ARG A 241 -11.95 -6.53 -13.35
N LYS A 242 -10.86 -7.27 -13.60
CA LYS A 242 -10.90 -8.56 -14.31
C LYS A 242 -11.25 -9.71 -13.37
N GLU A 243 -10.78 -9.66 -12.12
CA GLU A 243 -11.04 -10.67 -11.10
C GLU A 243 -11.41 -10.03 -9.74
N PRO A 244 -12.70 -9.73 -9.51
CA PRO A 244 -13.15 -9.04 -8.30
C PRO A 244 -13.01 -9.85 -7.01
N ARG A 245 -12.84 -11.18 -7.11
CA ARG A 245 -12.69 -12.08 -5.96
C ARG A 245 -11.32 -11.94 -5.28
N ILE A 246 -10.30 -11.44 -5.99
CA ILE A 246 -8.97 -11.24 -5.41
C ILE A 246 -9.05 -10.20 -4.28
N VAL A 247 -8.62 -10.62 -3.10
CA VAL A 247 -8.41 -9.72 -1.96
C VAL A 247 -7.22 -8.84 -2.28
N ALA A 248 -7.42 -7.53 -2.21
CA ALA A 248 -6.38 -6.58 -2.53
C ALA A 248 -6.21 -5.50 -1.49
N GLY A 249 -5.02 -4.92 -1.46
CA GLY A 249 -4.70 -3.76 -0.66
C GLY A 249 -3.91 -2.69 -1.40
N LEU A 250 -3.81 -1.54 -0.77
CA LEU A 250 -2.96 -0.45 -1.24
C LEU A 250 -1.90 -0.13 -0.21
N ALA A 251 -0.66 -0.04 -0.67
CA ALA A 251 0.44 0.46 0.12
C ALA A 251 0.50 1.99 0.04
N TRP A 252 0.77 2.63 1.16
CA TRP A 252 0.82 4.08 1.24
C TRP A 252 1.83 4.57 2.28
N ARG A 253 2.54 5.65 1.94
CA ARG A 253 3.43 6.39 2.83
C ARG A 253 3.37 7.89 2.53
N PRO A 254 3.70 8.74 3.51
CA PRO A 254 3.92 10.16 3.26
C PRO A 254 5.00 10.41 2.19
N HIS A 255 4.82 11.48 1.42
CA HIS A 255 5.81 11.96 0.45
C HIS A 255 6.21 10.94 -0.63
N TYR A 256 5.30 10.05 -1.01
CA TYR A 256 5.58 8.99 -1.97
C TYR A 256 6.10 9.52 -3.31
N PHE A 257 5.54 10.61 -3.85
CA PHE A 257 5.95 11.16 -5.14
C PHE A 257 7.16 12.08 -5.06
N SER A 258 7.33 12.81 -3.96
CA SER A 258 8.42 13.78 -3.81
C SER A 258 9.72 13.19 -3.27
N ARG A 259 9.67 12.09 -2.50
CA ARG A 259 10.82 11.57 -1.72
C ARG A 259 11.12 10.10 -1.97
N VAL A 260 12.40 9.74 -1.99
CA VAL A 260 12.87 8.36 -2.23
C VAL A 260 12.50 7.44 -1.06
N SER A 261 12.66 7.93 0.16
CA SER A 261 12.35 7.22 1.41
C SER A 261 11.65 8.16 2.40
N TYR A 262 11.10 7.59 3.47
CA TYR A 262 10.48 8.31 4.57
C TYR A 262 10.71 7.51 5.85
N SER A 263 11.09 8.20 6.93
CA SER A 263 11.25 7.66 8.27
C SER A 263 10.66 8.67 9.25
N GLY A 264 9.89 8.24 10.24
CA GLY A 264 9.30 9.14 11.23
C GLY A 264 10.35 9.85 12.08
N SER A 265 11.46 9.18 12.41
CA SER A 265 12.56 9.75 13.19
C SER A 265 13.42 10.73 12.39
N ASP A 266 13.70 10.39 11.13
CA ASP A 266 14.67 11.13 10.30
C ASP A 266 13.97 12.10 9.32
N GLY A 267 12.65 11.99 9.20
CA GLY A 267 11.83 12.77 8.29
C GLY A 267 11.85 12.27 6.83
N PRO A 268 11.44 13.12 5.88
CA PRO A 268 11.48 12.80 4.46
C PRO A 268 12.92 12.69 3.96
N GLY A 269 13.24 11.61 3.25
CA GLY A 269 14.59 11.36 2.72
C GLY A 269 14.97 12.23 1.51
N PRO A 270 15.90 11.76 0.67
CA PRO A 270 16.31 12.49 -0.53
C PRO A 270 15.16 12.78 -1.50
N THR A 271 15.27 13.88 -2.25
CA THR A 271 14.31 14.24 -3.28
C THR A 271 14.42 13.27 -4.46
N LYS A 272 13.27 12.90 -5.05
CA LYS A 272 13.25 12.06 -6.27
C LYS A 272 13.65 12.84 -7.53
N TYR A 273 13.51 14.16 -7.51
CA TYR A 273 13.75 15.02 -8.66
C TYR A 273 14.62 16.19 -8.25
N ASN A 274 15.68 16.43 -9.03
CA ASN A 274 16.61 17.54 -8.82
C ASN A 274 16.07 18.87 -9.40
N ASN A 275 15.15 18.80 -10.37
CA ASN A 275 14.52 20.01 -10.94
C ASN A 275 13.55 20.63 -9.92
N PRO A 276 13.71 21.93 -9.56
CA PRO A 276 12.94 22.55 -8.47
C PRO A 276 11.45 22.69 -8.80
N PHE A 277 11.09 23.08 -10.03
CA PHE A 277 9.69 23.21 -10.44
C PHE A 277 8.98 21.86 -10.44
N LYS A 278 9.65 20.83 -10.95
CA LYS A 278 9.12 19.46 -10.91
C LYS A 278 8.97 18.98 -9.46
N HIS A 279 9.92 19.28 -8.60
CA HIS A 279 9.86 18.92 -7.19
C HIS A 279 8.66 19.57 -6.47
N ILE A 280 8.46 20.88 -6.67
CA ILE A 280 7.31 21.61 -6.10
C ILE A 280 5.99 21.00 -6.59
N ALA A 281 5.88 20.71 -7.90
CA ALA A 281 4.69 20.09 -8.45
C ALA A 281 4.40 18.72 -7.80
N VAL A 282 5.41 17.85 -7.65
CA VAL A 282 5.18 16.54 -7.02
C VAL A 282 4.89 16.62 -5.51
N CYS A 283 5.39 17.64 -4.82
CA CYS A 283 5.00 17.92 -3.44
C CYS A 283 3.51 18.29 -3.34
N LEU A 284 2.99 19.09 -4.28
CA LEU A 284 1.55 19.36 -4.36
C LEU A 284 0.76 18.08 -4.66
N PHE A 285 1.25 17.25 -5.58
CA PHE A 285 0.64 15.94 -5.87
C PHE A 285 0.60 15.01 -4.66
N ASP A 286 1.61 15.02 -3.77
CA ASP A 286 1.55 14.22 -2.54
C ASP A 286 0.35 14.61 -1.65
N HIS A 287 0.07 15.90 -1.51
CA HIS A 287 -1.07 16.38 -0.73
C HIS A 287 -2.40 16.02 -1.39
N ILE A 288 -2.50 16.24 -2.70
CA ILE A 288 -3.70 15.89 -3.48
C ILE A 288 -3.93 14.38 -3.41
N TYR A 289 -2.89 13.57 -3.58
CA TYR A 289 -2.97 12.12 -3.52
C TYR A 289 -3.38 11.62 -2.14
N ALA A 290 -2.80 12.17 -1.06
CA ALA A 290 -3.21 11.82 0.29
C ALA A 290 -4.70 12.11 0.53
N TRP A 291 -5.19 13.26 0.07
CA TRP A 291 -6.61 13.60 0.13
C TRP A 291 -7.47 12.62 -0.69
N MET A 292 -7.13 12.39 -1.96
CA MET A 292 -7.85 11.44 -2.83
C MET A 292 -7.86 10.02 -2.26
N PHE A 293 -6.74 9.59 -1.67
CA PHE A 293 -6.57 8.28 -1.05
C PHE A 293 -7.56 8.06 0.08
N HIS A 294 -7.74 9.06 0.95
CA HIS A 294 -8.70 9.00 2.05
C HIS A 294 -10.15 9.24 1.65
N CYS A 295 -10.39 9.93 0.53
CA CYS A 295 -11.73 10.28 0.08
C CYS A 295 -12.38 9.19 -0.77
N PHE A 296 -11.71 8.72 -1.82
CA PHE A 296 -12.37 7.86 -2.80
C PHE A 296 -11.50 6.80 -3.48
N ILE A 297 -10.16 6.87 -3.49
CA ILE A 297 -9.35 5.86 -4.22
C ILE A 297 -9.61 4.46 -3.69
N TYR A 298 -9.56 4.27 -2.36
CA TYR A 298 -9.84 2.98 -1.72
C TYR A 298 -11.22 2.42 -2.12
N TYR A 299 -12.20 3.32 -2.31
CA TYR A 299 -13.58 2.98 -2.63
C TYR A 299 -13.75 2.60 -4.10
N ILE A 300 -13.12 3.32 -5.02
CA ILE A 300 -13.12 2.99 -6.46
C ILE A 300 -12.42 1.66 -6.68
N VAL A 301 -11.24 1.49 -6.08
CA VAL A 301 -10.43 0.28 -6.23
C VAL A 301 -11.08 -0.89 -5.50
N GLY A 302 -11.85 -0.65 -4.44
CA GLY A 302 -12.58 -1.65 -3.66
C GLY A 302 -11.68 -2.57 -2.83
N VAL A 303 -10.72 -1.98 -2.12
CA VAL A 303 -9.72 -2.72 -1.35
C VAL A 303 -10.29 -3.26 -0.04
N SER A 304 -9.71 -4.35 0.46
CA SER A 304 -10.07 -4.96 1.75
C SER A 304 -9.07 -4.63 2.86
N THR A 305 -7.86 -4.22 2.47
CA THR A 305 -6.78 -3.92 3.41
C THR A 305 -5.95 -2.73 2.93
N LEU A 306 -5.30 -2.01 3.85
CA LEU A 306 -4.34 -0.95 3.55
C LEU A 306 -3.04 -1.22 4.28
N LEU A 307 -1.93 -1.16 3.54
CA LEU A 307 -0.59 -1.25 4.07
C LEU A 307 -0.09 0.17 4.32
N LEU A 308 -0.19 0.65 5.56
CA LEU A 308 0.15 2.02 5.93
C LEU A 308 1.51 2.06 6.64
N HIS A 309 2.30 3.08 6.31
CA HIS A 309 3.55 3.35 7.03
C HIS A 309 3.29 3.45 8.54
N LYS A 310 4.10 2.79 9.37
CA LYS A 310 3.88 2.71 10.82
C LYS A 310 3.69 4.07 11.50
N ASP A 311 4.43 5.08 11.06
CA ASP A 311 4.45 6.41 11.71
C ASP A 311 3.19 7.24 11.47
N VAL A 312 2.34 6.86 10.50
CA VAL A 312 1.05 7.54 10.31
C VAL A 312 -0.07 6.91 11.12
N LEU A 313 0.19 5.81 11.84
CA LEU A 313 -0.84 5.08 12.54
C LEU A 313 -1.07 5.62 13.95
N ASN A 314 -2.33 5.88 14.25
CA ASN A 314 -2.84 6.14 15.59
C ASN A 314 -4.23 5.51 15.72
N GLN A 315 -4.77 5.45 16.94
CA GLN A 315 -6.07 4.81 17.20
C GLN A 315 -7.22 5.42 16.38
N TYR A 316 -7.18 6.74 16.13
CA TYR A 316 -8.18 7.40 15.30
C TYR A 316 -8.16 6.89 13.86
N ILE A 317 -6.98 6.83 13.23
CA ILE A 317 -6.82 6.35 11.85
C ILE A 317 -7.22 4.88 11.74
N ILE A 318 -6.80 4.05 12.70
CA ILE A 318 -7.17 2.63 12.75
C ILE A 318 -8.69 2.48 12.82
N ARG A 319 -9.36 3.19 13.74
CA ARG A 319 -10.81 3.11 13.90
C ARG A 319 -11.56 3.67 12.69
N LYS A 320 -11.04 4.74 12.09
CA LYS A 320 -11.60 5.36 10.88
C LYS A 320 -11.69 4.36 9.72
N TRP A 321 -10.66 3.54 9.52
CA TRP A 321 -10.64 2.52 8.48
C TRP A 321 -11.40 1.24 8.86
N TYR A 322 -11.33 0.84 10.14
CA TYR A 322 -12.12 -0.26 10.67
C TYR A 322 -13.63 -0.05 10.44
N ASN A 323 -14.15 1.16 10.68
CA ASN A 323 -15.56 1.51 10.43
C ASN A 323 -15.96 1.48 8.95
N ARG A 324 -14.99 1.30 8.03
CA ARG A 324 -15.21 1.15 6.57
C ARG A 324 -14.99 -0.29 6.10
N ASP A 325 -14.89 -1.25 7.03
CA ASP A 325 -14.58 -2.66 6.77
C ASP A 325 -13.23 -2.86 6.05
N ILE A 326 -12.26 -1.98 6.35
CA ILE A 326 -10.91 -2.04 5.78
C ILE A 326 -9.92 -2.37 6.88
N ARG A 327 -9.17 -3.47 6.69
CA ARG A 327 -8.11 -3.89 7.61
C ARG A 327 -6.87 -3.02 7.42
N ILE A 328 -6.19 -2.70 8.52
CA ILE A 328 -4.91 -1.99 8.47
C ILE A 328 -3.77 -2.97 8.75
N MET A 329 -2.71 -2.83 7.95
CA MET A 329 -1.43 -3.50 8.12
C MET A 329 -0.34 -2.43 8.23
N ALA A 330 0.41 -2.43 9.33
CA ALA A 330 1.51 -1.48 9.53
C ALA A 330 2.79 -2.01 8.89
N TRP A 331 3.59 -1.14 8.26
CA TRP A 331 4.92 -1.52 7.77
C TRP A 331 5.96 -0.39 7.98
N THR A 332 7.24 -0.67 8.24
CA THR A 332 7.80 -1.96 8.71
C THR A 332 8.21 -1.82 10.18
N VAL A 333 7.71 -2.74 11.02
CA VAL A 333 7.77 -2.66 12.49
C VAL A 333 8.83 -3.63 13.01
N ASN A 334 10.05 -3.13 13.23
CA ASN A 334 11.21 -3.97 13.53
C ASN A 334 11.63 -3.94 15.00
N LEU A 335 11.41 -2.83 15.72
CA LEU A 335 11.83 -2.70 17.11
C LEU A 335 10.92 -3.50 18.05
N PRO A 336 11.45 -4.26 19.03
CA PRO A 336 10.63 -5.05 19.95
C PRO A 336 9.56 -4.24 20.69
N SER A 337 9.88 -3.01 21.11
CA SER A 337 8.93 -2.11 21.76
C SER A 337 7.78 -1.69 20.82
N GLU A 338 8.10 -1.41 19.55
CA GLU A 338 7.09 -1.10 18.53
C GLU A 338 6.22 -2.32 18.24
N LYS A 339 6.79 -3.51 18.10
CA LYS A 339 6.03 -4.76 17.89
C LYS A 339 5.01 -4.99 19.00
N LEU A 340 5.40 -4.81 20.27
CA LEU A 340 4.48 -4.87 21.41
C LEU A 340 3.39 -3.81 21.34
N HIS A 341 3.73 -2.59 20.92
CA HIS A 341 2.77 -1.51 20.74
C HIS A 341 1.73 -1.83 19.64
N PHE A 342 2.19 -2.24 18.46
CA PHE A 342 1.34 -2.57 17.32
C PHE A 342 0.46 -3.81 17.58
N SER A 343 1.03 -4.86 18.21
CA SER A 343 0.30 -6.08 18.53
C SER A 343 -0.70 -5.91 19.68
N ARG A 344 -0.30 -5.32 20.82
CA ARG A 344 -1.11 -5.31 22.05
C ARG A 344 -2.01 -4.08 22.17
N LEU A 345 -1.49 -2.90 21.83
CA LEU A 345 -2.23 -1.65 21.99
C LEU A 345 -3.08 -1.34 20.76
N PHE A 346 -2.45 -1.30 19.58
CA PHE A 346 -3.16 -1.00 18.34
C PHE A 346 -3.93 -2.19 17.81
N LYS A 347 -3.50 -3.42 18.12
CA LYS A 347 -4.12 -4.66 17.64
C LYS A 347 -4.32 -4.63 16.13
N VAL A 348 -3.26 -4.29 15.42
CA VAL A 348 -3.21 -4.32 13.95
C VAL A 348 -2.18 -5.33 13.49
N THR A 349 -2.39 -5.86 12.30
CA THR A 349 -1.36 -6.66 11.63
C THR A 349 -0.15 -5.78 11.35
N TYR A 350 1.07 -6.32 11.47
CA TYR A 350 2.28 -5.60 11.03
C TYR A 350 3.22 -6.50 10.23
N LEU A 351 3.98 -5.84 9.36
CA LEU A 351 5.07 -6.42 8.59
C LEU A 351 6.38 -6.16 9.35
N THR A 352 7.27 -7.16 9.42
CA THR A 352 8.56 -7.06 10.11
C THR A 352 9.67 -7.77 9.34
N ASP A 353 10.86 -7.16 9.30
CA ASP A 353 12.08 -7.73 8.73
C ASP A 353 12.80 -8.65 9.71
N THR A 354 12.61 -8.46 11.02
CA THR A 354 13.15 -9.37 12.04
C THR A 354 12.03 -10.20 12.64
N LEU A 355 12.23 -11.51 12.75
CA LEU A 355 11.25 -12.47 13.25
C LEU A 355 11.54 -12.85 14.72
N LEU A 356 12.45 -12.13 15.37
CA LEU A 356 12.75 -12.31 16.78
C LEU A 356 11.51 -12.04 17.65
N GLY A 357 11.16 -13.03 18.48
CA GLY A 357 10.04 -12.97 19.43
C GLY A 357 8.66 -13.28 18.85
N GLU A 358 8.52 -13.51 17.54
CA GLU A 358 7.20 -13.70 16.92
C GLU A 358 6.56 -15.04 17.27
N LYS A 359 7.35 -16.07 17.59
CA LYS A 359 6.84 -17.37 18.05
C LYS A 359 6.17 -17.28 19.44
N ASP A 360 6.59 -16.32 20.25
CA ASP A 360 6.20 -16.18 21.65
C ASP A 360 5.09 -15.12 21.87
N MET A 361 4.63 -14.44 20.80
CA MET A 361 3.67 -13.32 20.82
C MET A 361 2.30 -13.69 20.23
#